data_AF-A0A8T3UHF6-F1
#
_entry.id   AF-A0A8T3UHF6-F1
#
_cell.length_a   1.000
_cell.length_b   1.000
_cell.length_c   1.000
_cell.angle_alpha   90.00
_cell.angle_beta   90.00
_cell.angle_gamma   90.00
#
_symmetry.space_group_name_H-M   'P 1'
#
loop_
_entity.id
_entity.type
_entity.pdbx_description
1 polymer ?
#
loop_
_entity_poly.entity_id
_entity_poly.type
_entity_poly.pdbx_seq_one_letter_code
_entity_poly.pdbx_strand_id
1 'polypeptide(L)'
;MSKIFKMMLFENDGLSYTRVISFTLLLLLVGVTLYLVITGHNWQHYDTLANLTGGGSAATQIANKFINSKYNSEVGTYKEKNDAE
;
A
#
# COMPACT_ATOMS: atom_id res chain seq x y z
N MET A 1 13.40 -12.74 -13.84
CA MET A 1 12.29 -11.85 -13.42
C MET A 1 12.80 -10.41 -13.50
N SER A 2 12.06 -9.47 -14.09
CA SER A 2 12.55 -8.08 -14.22
C SER A 2 12.75 -7.45 -12.83
N LYS A 3 13.75 -6.56 -12.67
CA LYS A 3 14.03 -5.88 -11.38
C LYS A 3 12.77 -5.24 -10.78
N ILE A 4 11.89 -4.72 -11.63
CA ILE A 4 10.64 -4.05 -11.23
C ILE A 4 9.67 -5.05 -10.60
N PHE A 5 9.51 -6.25 -11.17
CA PHE A 5 8.67 -7.30 -10.57
C PHE A 5 9.21 -7.77 -9.22
N LYS A 6 10.54 -7.90 -9.08
CA LYS A 6 11.13 -8.27 -7.79
C LYS A 6 10.84 -7.19 -6.73
N MET A 7 10.94 -5.90 -7.08
CA MET A 7 10.61 -4.80 -6.17
C MET A 7 9.13 -4.80 -5.76
N MET A 8 8.21 -5.16 -6.66
CA MET A 8 6.78 -5.14 -6.37
C MET A 8 6.28 -6.33 -5.55
N LEU A 9 6.92 -7.50 -5.65
CA LEU A 9 6.41 -8.75 -5.04
C LEU A 9 7.25 -9.28 -3.87
N PHE A 10 8.52 -8.88 -3.76
CA PHE A 10 9.45 -9.42 -2.77
C PHE A 10 9.81 -8.39 -1.69
N GLU A 11 10.12 -8.91 -0.50
CA GLU A 11 10.57 -8.17 0.67
C GLU A 11 11.58 -9.03 1.42
N ASN A 12 12.70 -8.47 1.88
CA ASN A 12 13.77 -9.21 2.57
C ASN A 12 14.19 -10.51 1.83
N ASP A 13 14.36 -10.41 0.52
CA ASP A 13 14.67 -11.52 -0.42
C ASP A 13 13.68 -12.69 -0.46
N GLY A 14 12.54 -12.60 0.24
CA GLY A 14 11.42 -13.53 0.18
C GLY A 14 10.21 -12.97 -0.56
N LEU A 15 9.29 -13.84 -0.97
CA LEU A 15 7.98 -13.42 -1.47
C LEU A 15 7.15 -12.88 -0.30
N SER A 16 6.59 -11.68 -0.44
CA SER A 16 5.80 -11.05 0.63
C SER A 16 4.31 -11.16 0.33
N TYR A 17 3.56 -11.81 1.22
CA TYR A 17 2.12 -11.98 1.08
C TYR A 17 1.39 -10.65 0.93
N THR A 18 1.75 -9.66 1.74
CA THR A 18 1.13 -8.33 1.68
C THR A 18 1.41 -7.63 0.37
N ARG A 19 2.64 -7.71 -0.15
CA ARG A 19 3.03 -7.14 -1.44
C ARG A 19 2.30 -7.79 -2.61
N VAL A 20 2.17 -9.12 -2.59
CA VAL A 20 1.41 -9.87 -3.59
C VAL A 20 -0.06 -9.46 -3.59
N ILE A 21 -0.68 -9.34 -2.42
CA ILE A 21 -2.07 -8.89 -2.28
C ILE A 21 -2.23 -7.45 -2.78
N SER A 22 -1.35 -6.54 -2.37
CA SER A 22 -1.38 -5.14 -2.82
C SER A 22 -1.22 -5.00 -4.33
N PHE A 23 -0.28 -5.74 -4.92
CA PHE A 23 -0.09 -5.74 -6.37
C PHE A 23 -1.31 -6.32 -7.11
N THR A 24 -1.92 -7.37 -6.58
CA THR A 24 -3.13 -7.98 -7.15
C THR A 24 -4.32 -7.02 -7.10
N LEU A 25 -4.54 -6.34 -5.98
CA LEU A 25 -5.58 -5.32 -5.84
C LEU A 25 -5.35 -4.14 -6.79
N LEU A 26 -4.10 -3.72 -6.98
CA LEU A 26 -3.75 -2.67 -7.95
C LEU A 26 -4.10 -3.08 -9.38
N LEU A 27 -3.76 -4.31 -9.79
CA LEU A 27 -4.14 -4.84 -11.10
C LEU A 27 -5.66 -4.90 -11.27
N LEU A 28 -6.39 -5.31 -10.23
CA LEU A 28 -7.85 -5.36 -10.24
C LEU A 28 -8.45 -3.95 -10.37
N LEU A 29 -7.92 -2.97 -9.65
CA LEU A 29 -8.34 -1.57 -9.77
C LEU A 29 -8.11 -1.04 -11.19
N VAL A 30 -6.92 -1.23 -11.76
CA VAL A 30 -6.61 -0.78 -13.13
C VAL A 30 -7.52 -1.48 -14.15
N GLY A 31 -7.69 -2.80 -14.04
CA GLY A 31 -8.52 -3.58 -14.95
C GLY A 31 -9.99 -3.15 -14.92
N VAL A 32 -10.57 -3.02 -13.72
CA VAL A 32 -11.95 -2.54 -13.55
C VAL A 32 -12.11 -1.12 -14.07
N THR A 33 -11.15 -0.24 -13.80
CA THR A 33 -11.17 1.15 -14.30
C THR A 33 -11.19 1.19 -15.82
N LEU A 34 -10.28 0.47 -16.48
CA LEU A 34 -10.22 0.41 -17.94
C LEU A 34 -11.50 -0.18 -18.54
N TYR A 35 -12.00 -1.27 -17.96
CA TYR A 35 -13.25 -1.88 -18.41
C TYR A 35 -14.43 -0.89 -18.36
N LEU A 36 -14.60 -0.18 -17.24
CA LEU A 36 -15.69 0.79 -17.06
C LEU A 36 -15.57 1.96 -18.03
N VAL A 37 -14.36 2.49 -18.22
CA VAL A 37 -14.10 3.59 -19.16
C VAL A 37 -14.38 3.16 -20.61
N ILE A 38 -13.89 2.00 -21.03
CA ILE A 38 -14.07 1.51 -22.41
C ILE A 38 -15.54 1.21 -22.71
N THR A 39 -16.26 0.66 -21.73
CA THR A 39 -17.68 0.30 -21.90
C THR A 39 -18.63 1.46 -21.60
N GLY A 40 -18.14 2.60 -21.12
CA GLY A 40 -18.96 3.75 -20.71
C GLY A 40 -19.90 3.46 -19.54
N HIS A 41 -19.60 2.45 -18.72
CA HIS A 41 -20.43 2.07 -17.58
C HIS A 41 -19.92 2.72 -16.30
N ASN A 42 -20.85 3.11 -15.43
CA ASN A 42 -20.56 3.45 -14.06
C ASN A 42 -20.82 2.23 -13.16
N TRP A 43 -19.96 2.01 -12.17
CA TRP A 43 -20.14 0.94 -11.20
C TRP A 43 -20.30 1.51 -9.79
N GLN A 44 -21.42 1.16 -9.14
CA GLN A 44 -21.81 1.69 -7.83
C GLN A 44 -20.77 1.44 -6.73
N HIS A 45 -19.97 0.37 -6.84
CA HIS A 45 -18.98 0.00 -5.83
C HIS A 45 -17.54 0.40 -6.20
N TYR A 46 -17.37 1.21 -7.26
CA TYR A 46 -16.06 1.67 -7.70
C TYR A 46 -15.34 2.44 -6.59
N ASP A 47 -16.04 3.33 -5.87
CA ASP A 47 -15.46 4.10 -4.77
C ASP A 47 -14.98 3.19 -3.62
N THR A 48 -15.71 2.11 -3.33
CA THR A 48 -15.29 1.11 -2.34
C THR A 48 -13.99 0.43 -2.78
N LEU A 49 -13.90 0.00 -4.04
CA LEU A 49 -12.69 -0.64 -4.57
C LEU A 49 -11.50 0.33 -4.58
N ALA A 50 -11.72 1.58 -5.01
CA ALA A 50 -10.70 2.62 -5.07
C ALA A 50 -10.19 2.98 -3.66
N ASN A 51 -11.09 3.09 -2.68
CA ASN A 51 -10.72 3.37 -1.30
C ASN A 51 -9.97 2.20 -0.64
N LEU A 52 -10.37 0.96 -0.89
CA LEU A 52 -9.64 -0.21 -0.36
C LEU A 52 -8.24 -0.34 -0.96
N THR A 53 -8.09 -0.01 -2.25
CA THR A 53 -6.82 -0.20 -2.97
C THR A 53 -5.86 0.99 -2.80
N GLY A 54 -6.34 2.22 -3.04
CA GLY A 54 -5.56 3.45 -2.97
C GLY A 54 -5.64 4.17 -1.62
N GLY A 55 -6.83 4.24 -1.02
CA GLY A 55 -7.06 4.88 0.28
C GLY A 55 -6.44 4.09 1.45
N GLY A 56 -6.61 2.77 1.46
CA GLY A 56 -6.04 1.87 2.47
C GLY A 56 -4.51 1.92 2.48
N SER A 57 -3.87 1.83 1.31
CA SER A 57 -2.40 1.82 1.23
C SER A 57 -1.74 3.16 1.60
N ALA A 58 -2.36 4.30 1.24
CA ALA A 58 -1.87 5.62 1.65
C ALA A 58 -2.17 5.93 3.13
N ALA A 59 -3.40 5.68 3.58
CA ALA A 59 -3.80 5.92 4.97
C ALA A 59 -3.03 5.02 5.94
N THR A 60 -2.81 3.74 5.61
CA THR A 60 -2.01 2.84 6.43
C THR A 60 -0.55 3.28 6.50
N GLN A 61 0.04 3.81 5.43
CA GLN A 61 1.41 4.34 5.49
C GLN A 61 1.52 5.63 6.31
N ILE A 62 0.53 6.53 6.20
CA ILE A 62 0.47 7.74 7.03
C ILE A 62 0.29 7.36 8.50
N ALA A 63 -0.62 6.43 8.80
CA ALA A 63 -0.85 5.91 10.14
C ALA A 63 0.41 5.23 10.70
N ASN A 64 1.10 4.42 9.90
CA ASN A 64 2.34 3.77 10.30
C ASN A 64 3.43 4.80 10.64
N LYS A 65 3.60 5.83 9.80
CA LYS A 65 4.54 6.94 10.07
C LYS A 65 4.13 7.76 11.30
N PHE A 66 2.84 8.01 11.50
CA PHE A 66 2.32 8.75 12.65
C PHE A 66 2.58 8.00 13.96
N ILE A 67 2.27 6.69 13.99
CA ILE A 67 2.52 5.84 15.15
C ILE A 67 4.02 5.79 15.45
N ASN A 68 4.86 5.56 14.44
CA ASN A 68 6.31 5.50 14.63
C ASN A 68 6.87 6.86 15.14
N SER A 69 6.34 7.98 14.63
CA SER A 69 6.73 9.32 15.09
C SER A 69 6.27 9.64 16.51
N LYS A 70 5.09 9.17 16.93
CA LYS A 70 4.52 9.50 18.25
C LYS A 70 5.06 8.64 19.38
N TYR A 71 5.33 7.36 19.10
CA TYR A 71 5.65 6.38 20.14
C TYR A 71 7.11 5.90 20.07
N ASN A 72 7.65 5.72 18.85
CA ASN A 72 8.96 5.08 18.64
C ASN A 72 10.09 6.05 18.26
N SER A 73 9.80 7.34 18.08
CA SER A 73 10.80 8.37 17.78
C SER A 73 11.03 9.26 19.00
N GLU A 74 12.27 9.68 19.23
CA GLU A 74 12.58 10.69 20.25
C GLU A 74 11.92 12.04 19.90
N VAL A 75 11.32 12.70 20.88
CA VAL A 75 10.55 13.94 20.66
C VAL A 75 11.48 15.02 20.09
N GLY A 76 11.19 15.48 18.86
CA GLY A 76 11.95 16.54 18.20
C GLY A 76 13.17 16.06 17.39
N THR A 77 13.36 14.75 17.18
CA THR A 77 14.41 14.22 16.32
C THR A 77 13.93 13.04 15.46
N TYR A 78 14.69 12.70 14.42
CA TYR A 78 14.42 11.55 13.55
C TYR A 78 15.06 10.24 14.06
N LYS A 79 15.60 10.24 15.28
CA LYS A 79 16.21 9.06 15.89
C LYS A 79 15.13 8.17 16.51
N GLU A 80 15.20 6.88 16.22
CA GLU A 80 14.40 5.88 16.93
C GLU A 80 14.83 5.82 18.39
N LYS A 81 13.87 5.62 19.30
CA LYS A 81 14.16 5.35 20.70
C LYS A 81 14.86 4.01 20.80
N ASN A 82 16.12 4.02 21.22
CA ASN A 82 16.82 2.80 21.62
C ASN A 82 16.35 2.44 23.04
N ASP A 83 15.23 1.73 23.15
CA ASP A 83 14.79 1.11 24.42
C ASP A 83 15.59 -0.19 24.69
N ALA A 84 16.92 -0.10 24.58
CA ALA A 84 17.85 -1.16 24.98
C ALA A 84 18.48 -0.76 26.32
N GLU A 85 17.73 -0.99 27.39
CA GLU A 85 18.24 -1.26 28.74
C GLU A 85 17.81 -2.67 29.17
#